data_AF-A0A927YHZ2-F1
#
_entry.id   AF-A0A927YHZ2-F1
#
_cell.length_a   1.000
_cell.length_b   1.000
_cell.length_c   1.000
_cell.angle_alpha   90.00
_cell.angle_beta   90.00
_cell.angle_gamma   90.00
#
_symmetry.space_group_name_H-M   'P 1'
#
loop_
_entity.id
_entity.type
_entity.pdbx_description
1 polymer ?
#
loop_
_entity_poly.entity_id
_entity_poly.type
_entity_poly.pdbx_seq_one_letter_code
_entity_poly.pdbx_strand_id
1 'polypeptide(L)' 'MNWCKENAEALGLTLARNIIYVEGNTGESSFRDLQLMTMCNGLIMSNSAFCYLAALLNPRLSLFVNPSPVRKI' A
#
# COMPACT_ATOMS: atom_id res chain seq x y z
N MET A 1 -1.01 -9.39 -9.44
CA MET A 1 -0.53 -8.08 -9.93
C MET A 1 -0.88 -7.78 -11.38
N ASN A 2 -0.95 -8.76 -12.29
CA ASN A 2 -1.25 -8.54 -13.72
C ASN A 2 -2.46 -7.64 -13.96
N TRP A 3 -3.56 -7.87 -13.24
CA TRP A 3 -4.75 -7.04 -13.33
C TRP A 3 -4.47 -5.55 -13.04
N CYS A 4 -3.67 -5.22 -12.02
CA CYS A 4 -3.34 -3.83 -11.69
C CYS A 4 -2.51 -3.15 -12.77
N LYS A 5 -1.64 -3.91 -13.47
CA LYS A 5 -0.83 -3.41 -14.58
C LYS A 5 -1.72 -3.15 -15.81
N GLU A 6 -2.64 -4.07 -16.11
CA GLU A 6 -3.60 -3.96 -17.22
C GLU A 6 -4.63 -2.84 -17.00
N ASN A 7 -5.00 -2.56 -15.75
CA ASN A 7 -5.99 -1.55 -15.37
C ASN A 7 -5.37 -0.28 -14.76
N ALA A 8 -4.09 -0.01 -15.06
CA ALA A 8 -3.34 1.09 -14.46
C ALA A 8 -3.99 2.46 -14.66
N GLU A 9 -4.60 2.70 -15.83
CA GLU A 9 -5.31 3.94 -16.15
C GLU A 9 -6.56 4.12 -15.28
N ALA A 10 -7.40 3.08 -15.17
CA ALA A 10 -8.61 3.12 -14.34
C ALA A 10 -8.31 3.31 -12.85
N LEU A 11 -7.16 2.81 -12.39
CA LEU A 11 -6.66 3.01 -11.02
C LEU A 11 -5.97 4.37 -10.82
N GLY A 12 -5.83 5.18 -11.87
CA GLY A 12 -5.11 6.46 -11.81
C GLY A 12 -3.60 6.32 -11.59
N LEU A 13 -3.03 5.11 -11.77
CA LEU A 13 -1.59 4.89 -11.59
C LEU A 13 -0.77 5.66 -12.64
N THR A 14 -1.35 5.91 -13.82
CA THR A 14 -0.74 6.72 -14.89
C THR A 14 -0.56 8.20 -14.55
N LEU A 15 -1.19 8.69 -13.46
CA LEU A 15 -0.97 10.05 -12.94
C LEU A 15 0.42 10.22 -12.32
N ALA A 16 1.02 9.12 -11.85
CA ALA A 16 2.35 9.15 -11.27
C ALA A 16 3.42 9.16 -12.37
N ARG A 17 4.46 9.97 -12.18
CA ARG A 17 5.61 10.03 -13.12
C ARG A 17 6.32 8.69 -13.27
N ASN A 18 6.42 7.92 -12.19
CA ASN A 18 7.08 6.61 -12.15
C ASN A 18 6.27 5.65 -11.28
N ILE A 19 6.14 4.41 -11.73
CA ILE A 19 5.44 3.34 -11.04
C ILE A 19 6.39 2.16 -10.87
N ILE A 20 6.50 1.65 -9.65
CA ILE A 20 7.31 0.47 -9.33
C ILE A 20 6.36 -0.59 -8.77
N TYR A 21 6.38 -1.77 -9.39
CA TYR A 21 5.62 -2.93 -8.92
C TYR A 21 6.57 -3.85 -8.15
N VAL A 22 6.29 -4.04 -6.86
CA VAL A 22 7.05 -4.94 -5.99
C VAL A 22 6.24 -6.22 -5.81
N GLU A 23 6.86 -7.37 -6.06
CA GLU A 23 6.24 -8.70 -6.00
C GLU A 23 7.22 -9.72 -5.38
N GLY A 24 6.69 -10.84 -4.89
CA GLY A 24 7.51 -11.98 -4.44
C GLY A 24 7.95 -11.94 -2.97
N ASN A 25 7.62 -10.90 -2.21
CA ASN A 25 7.85 -10.87 -0.77
C ASN A 25 6.74 -11.67 -0.05
N THR A 26 7.05 -12.92 0.33
CA THR A 26 6.13 -13.81 1.05
C THR A 26 6.84 -14.55 2.18
N GLY A 27 6.06 -15.12 3.12
CA GLY A 27 6.61 -15.84 4.29
C GLY A 27 7.58 -14.98 5.09
N GLU A 28 8.78 -15.51 5.32
CA GLU A 28 9.89 -14.81 6.01
C GLU A 28 10.33 -13.52 5.32
N SER A 29 10.00 -13.30 4.04
CA SER A 29 10.33 -12.05 3.34
C SER A 29 9.24 -10.98 3.42
N SER A 30 8.08 -11.28 4.03
CA SER A 30 6.93 -10.34 4.06
C SER A 30 7.24 -9.05 4.83
N PHE A 31 8.18 -9.09 5.79
CA PHE A 31 8.59 -7.87 6.52
C PHE A 31 9.24 -6.81 5.61
N ARG A 32 9.75 -7.20 4.44
CA ARG A 32 10.32 -6.26 3.47
C ARG A 32 9.26 -5.33 2.88
N ASP A 33 8.05 -5.84 2.65
CA ASP A 33 6.93 -4.99 2.25
C ASP A 33 6.56 -4.01 3.35
N LEU A 34 6.57 -4.45 4.61
CA LEU A 34 6.35 -3.57 5.75
C LEU A 34 7.39 -2.45 5.80
N GLN A 35 8.67 -2.77 5.62
CA GLN A 35 9.76 -1.78 5.57
C GLN A 35 9.59 -0.79 4.41
N LEU A 36 9.20 -1.25 3.23
CA LEU A 36 8.94 -0.37 2.10
C LEU A 36 7.75 0.57 2.39
N MET A 37 6.67 0.02 2.95
CA MET A 37 5.50 0.82 3.33
C MET A 37 5.83 1.87 4.40
N THR A 38 6.69 1.58 5.38
CA THR A 38 7.08 2.56 6.41
C THR A 38 7.97 3.69 5.90
N MET A 39 8.45 3.60 4.67
CA MET A 39 9.25 4.65 4.03
C MET A 39 8.40 5.59 3.15
N CYS A 40 7.14 5.26 2.88
CA CYS A 40 6.23 6.03 2.03
C CYS A 40 5.68 7.28 2.74
N ASN A 41 5.47 8.38 2.00
CA ASN A 41 4.80 9.57 2.53
C ASN A 41 3.26 9.43 2.60
N GLY A 42 2.70 8.58 1.74
CA GLY A 42 1.27 8.31 1.65
C GLY A 42 1.01 6.81 1.68
N LEU A 43 -0.04 6.38 2.38
CA LEU A 43 -0.48 4.98 2.42
C LEU A 43 -1.94 4.83 2.00
N ILE A 44 -2.20 3.94 1.04
CA ILE A 44 -3.55 3.44 0.75
C ILE A 44 -3.73 2.16 1.58
N MET A 45 -4.58 2.23 2.60
CA MET A 45 -4.72 1.19 3.61
C MET A 45 -5.93 0.31 3.37
N SER A 46 -5.83 -0.95 3.77
CA SER A 46 -6.99 -1.84 3.92
C SER A 46 -7.28 -2.07 5.40
N ASN A 47 -8.40 -2.74 5.71
CA ASN A 47 -8.71 -3.23 7.06
C ASN A 47 -7.82 -4.43 7.45
N SER A 48 -6.51 -4.25 7.42
CA SER A 48 -5.50 -5.26 7.69
C SER A 48 -4.58 -4.78 8.82
N ALA A 49 -4.29 -5.67 9.77
CA ALA A 49 -3.29 -5.43 10.81
C ALA A 49 -1.91 -5.07 10.23
N PHE A 50 -1.58 -5.59 9.03
CA PHE A 50 -0.33 -5.28 8.34
C PHE A 50 -0.28 -3.80 7.90
N CYS A 51 -1.36 -3.28 7.32
CA CYS A 51 -1.47 -1.86 6.95
C CYS A 51 -1.42 -0.95 8.19
N TYR A 52 -2.10 -1.37 9.26
CA TYR A 52 -2.08 -0.64 10.53
C TYR A 52 -0.67 -0.56 11.13
N LEU A 53 0.04 -1.69 11.14
CA LEU A 53 1.42 -1.74 11.63
C LEU A 53 2.36 -0.88 10.77
N ALA A 54 2.18 -0.90 9.45
CA ALA A 54 2.94 -0.04 8.54
C ALA A 54 2.74 1.44 8.85
N ALA A 55 1.49 1.86 9.08
CA ALA A 55 1.18 3.25 9.43
C ALA A 55 1.76 3.63 10.81
N LEU A 56 1.63 2.75 11.80
CA LEU A 56 2.14 2.97 13.15
C LEU A 56 3.66 3.14 13.19
N LEU A 57 4.39 2.38 12.38
CA LEU A 57 5.85 2.39 12.33
C LEU A 57 6.44 3.40 11.34
N ASN A 58 5.61 4.22 10.67
CA ASN A 58 6.04 5.15 9.64
C ASN A 58 6.20 6.58 10.20
N PRO A 59 7.43 7.06 10.45
CA PRO A 59 7.66 8.41 10.97
C PRO A 59 7.46 9.52 9.91
N ARG A 60 7.28 9.14 8.64
CA ARG A 60 7.16 10.04 7.48
C ARG A 60 5.73 10.13 6.95
N LEU A 61 4.78 9.45 7.60
CA LEU A 61 3.41 9.35 7.13
C LEU A 61 2.72 10.72 7.21
N SER A 62 2.45 11.31 6.05
CA SER A 62 1.73 12.58 5.93
C SER A 62 0.26 12.39 5.53
N LEU A 63 -0.06 11.27 4.88
CA LEU A 63 -1.40 10.99 4.37
C LEU A 63 -1.68 9.49 4.45
N PHE A 64 -2.86 9.12 4.94
CA PHE A 64 -3.38 7.78 4.73
C PHE A 64 -4.83 7.84 4.23
N VAL A 65 -5.20 6.89 3.38
CA VAL A 65 -6.55 6.75 2.84
C VAL A 65 -6.98 5.30 3.00
N ASN A 66 -8.12 5.06 3.63
CA ASN A 66 -8.74 3.72 3.67
C ASN A 66 -9.99 3.74 2.78
N PRO A 67 -9.93 3.18 1.56
CA PRO A 67 -11.09 3.10 0.67
C PRO A 67 -12.06 1.98 1.07
N SER A 68 -11.73 1.16 2.07
CA SER A 68 -12.62 0.11 2.55
C SER A 68 -13.82 0.75 3.25
N PRO A 69 -15.06 0.28 2.98
CA PRO A 69 -16.22 0.74 3.73
C PRO A 69 -16.04 0.40 5.21
N VAL A 70 -16.36 1.36 6.08
CA VAL A 70 -16.42 1.12 7.52
C VAL A 70 -17.51 0.08 7.75
N ARG A 71 -17.14 -1.11 8.25
CA ARG A 71 -18.13 -2.09 8.70
C ARG A 71 -18.88 -1.48 9.88
N LYS A 72 -20.15 -1.11 9.67
CA LYS A 72 -21.06 -0.82 10.78
C LYS A 72 -21.23 -2.12 11.56
N ILE A 73 -20.89 -2.08 12.85
CA ILE A 73 -21.16 -3.15 13.82
C ILE A 73 -22.64 -3.09 14.18
#